data_AF-A0A2V4NZB8-F1
#
_entry.id   AF-A0A2V4NZB8-F1
#
_cell.length_a   1.000
_cell.length_b   1.000
_cell.length_c   1.000
_cell.angle_alpha   90.00
_cell.angle_beta   90.00
_cell.angle_gamma   90.00
#
_symmetry.space_group_name_H-M   'P 1'
#
loop_
_entity.id
_entity.type
_entity.pdbx_description
1 polymer ?
#
loop_
_entity_poly.entity_id
_entity_poly.type
_entity_poly.pdbx_seq_one_letter_code
_entity_poly.pdbx_strand_id
1 'polypeptide(L)'
;MRAGALRSRIAASGVLALSLVTGLLAVPAAADTAPPAANGDRAKVVAAWKGGGPAVRRAAEIALTGADSDVTAFLTAGQSAAAEADLRANLEQVMGISGPGVRAAGAKALAGSAADVQAFLNGGMKKAVEDDQRVRLSQIMATGGPGVKAAAGKAMDGTVDDVTRFLNEGQFKARDDDDRVKLTQLMSSGGPEVKKAAGAALDGTPDDVREFLRAGWQVAASRDQETLTVA
;
A
#
# COMPACT_ATOMS: atom_id res chain seq x y z
N MET A 1 -58.20 97.08 -6.42
CA MET A 1 -59.24 97.38 -5.42
C MET A 1 -59.40 96.12 -4.55
N ARG A 2 -59.19 96.07 -3.24
CA ARG A 2 -58.93 97.05 -2.18
C ARG A 2 -57.93 96.41 -1.21
N ALA A 3 -57.04 97.26 -0.70
CA ALA A 3 -56.12 96.98 0.40
C ALA A 3 -56.81 97.16 1.76
N GLY A 4 -56.10 96.76 2.83
CA GLY A 4 -56.30 97.26 4.20
C GLY A 4 -56.60 96.13 5.20
N ALA A 5 -55.62 95.53 5.88
CA ALA A 5 -54.80 96.06 6.99
C ALA A 5 -55.48 95.92 8.36
N LEU A 6 -54.82 95.24 9.30
CA LEU A 6 -54.29 95.74 10.59
C LEU A 6 -53.83 94.53 11.45
N ARG A 7 -52.54 94.44 11.82
CA ARG A 7 -51.92 94.78 13.13
C ARG A 7 -52.42 93.88 14.29
N SER A 8 -51.63 93.37 15.24
CA SER A 8 -50.18 93.32 15.56
C SER A 8 -50.06 92.59 16.92
N ARG A 9 -48.82 92.34 17.38
CA ARG A 9 -48.30 91.84 18.69
C ARG A 9 -47.92 90.35 18.68
N ILE A 10 -46.64 89.92 18.54
CA ILE A 10 -45.37 90.20 19.29
C ILE A 10 -45.53 89.79 20.76
N ALA A 11 -44.73 88.96 21.45
CA ALA A 11 -43.33 88.51 21.42
C ALA A 11 -43.24 87.16 22.22
N ALA A 12 -42.15 86.43 22.48
CA ALA A 12 -40.70 86.65 22.36
C ALA A 12 -39.99 85.28 22.43
N SER A 13 -38.90 85.15 21.67
CA SER A 13 -37.56 84.68 22.04
C SER A 13 -37.34 83.42 22.90
N GLY A 14 -36.80 82.38 22.26
CA GLY A 14 -35.94 81.36 22.85
C GLY A 14 -34.98 80.82 21.78
N VAL A 15 -33.69 81.09 21.95
CA VAL A 15 -32.60 80.96 20.96
C VAL A 15 -32.12 79.51 20.80
N LEU A 16 -31.85 79.19 19.53
CA LEU A 16 -30.91 78.22 18.93
C LEU A 16 -30.19 77.21 19.84
N ALA A 17 -30.36 75.93 19.50
CA ALA A 17 -29.24 75.02 19.26
C ALA A 17 -29.41 74.39 17.87
N LEU A 18 -28.36 74.54 17.06
CA LEU A 18 -28.28 74.36 15.62
C LEU A 18 -27.59 73.03 15.28
N SER A 19 -28.20 72.20 14.42
CA SER A 19 -27.59 71.34 13.36
C SER A 19 -28.65 70.32 12.88
N LEU A 20 -29.38 70.47 11.75
CA LEU A 20 -28.99 70.38 10.32
C LEU A 20 -28.09 69.14 10.07
N VAL A 21 -28.46 68.10 9.30
CA VAL A 21 -28.93 68.10 7.89
C VAL A 21 -29.33 66.67 7.43
N THR A 22 -30.39 66.59 6.58
CA THR A 22 -30.79 65.55 5.57
C THR A 22 -30.66 64.05 5.91
N GLY A 23 -31.67 63.18 5.78
CA GLY A 23 -32.61 63.02 4.68
C GLY A 23 -32.15 61.86 3.77
N LEU A 24 -32.69 60.64 3.95
CA LEU A 24 -32.68 59.60 2.89
C LEU A 24 -33.66 58.46 3.23
N LEU A 25 -34.41 58.06 2.21
CA LEU A 25 -35.37 56.94 2.20
C LEU A 25 -34.67 55.63 2.63
N ALA A 26 -35.02 55.09 3.79
CA ALA A 26 -34.60 53.74 4.17
C ALA A 26 -35.51 52.73 3.47
N VAL A 27 -35.09 52.35 2.26
CA VAL A 27 -35.46 51.09 1.62
C VAL A 27 -35.10 49.97 2.60
N PRO A 28 -36.00 49.04 2.97
CA PRO A 28 -35.59 47.93 3.82
C PRO A 28 -34.48 47.18 3.09
N ALA A 29 -33.36 47.00 3.79
CA ALA A 29 -32.23 46.23 3.29
C ALA A 29 -32.75 44.86 2.85
N ALA A 30 -32.67 44.61 1.54
CA ALA A 30 -32.74 43.26 1.03
C ALA A 30 -31.60 42.50 1.71
N ALA A 31 -31.94 41.51 2.54
CA ALA A 31 -30.98 40.52 2.93
C ALA A 31 -30.44 39.90 1.64
N ASP A 32 -29.15 40.06 1.38
CA ASP A 32 -28.41 39.26 0.41
C ASP A 32 -28.42 37.80 0.90
N THR A 33 -29.56 37.12 0.76
CA THR A 33 -29.59 35.66 0.77
C THR A 33 -29.13 35.20 -0.59
N ALA A 34 -27.81 35.12 -0.75
CA ALA A 34 -27.24 34.27 -1.79
C ALA A 34 -27.88 32.87 -1.66
N PRO A 35 -28.39 32.26 -2.74
CA PRO A 35 -28.95 30.91 -2.71
C PRO A 35 -27.91 29.89 -2.20
N PRO A 36 -28.32 28.79 -1.54
CA PRO A 36 -27.40 27.89 -0.87
C PRO A 36 -26.62 27.06 -1.90
N ALA A 37 -25.45 27.55 -2.28
CA ALA A 37 -24.37 26.70 -2.81
C ALA A 37 -24.01 25.57 -1.80
N ALA A 38 -24.35 25.77 -0.52
CA ALA A 38 -24.12 24.86 0.61
C ALA A 38 -24.62 23.42 0.39
N ASN A 39 -25.72 23.20 -0.34
CA ASN A 39 -26.23 21.84 -0.58
C ASN A 39 -25.33 21.06 -1.56
N GLY A 40 -24.78 21.74 -2.58
CA GLY A 40 -23.92 21.12 -3.58
C GLY A 40 -22.54 20.77 -3.01
N ASP A 41 -21.97 21.68 -2.22
CA ASP A 41 -20.65 21.46 -1.62
C ASP A 41 -20.68 20.40 -0.51
N ARG A 42 -21.68 20.42 0.38
CA ARG A 42 -21.87 19.32 1.34
C ARG A 42 -22.09 17.98 0.64
N ALA A 43 -22.81 17.95 -0.48
CA ALA A 43 -22.96 16.72 -1.27
C ALA A 43 -21.61 16.19 -1.83
N LYS A 44 -20.70 17.07 -2.26
CA LYS A 44 -19.34 16.69 -2.66
C LYS A 44 -18.54 16.11 -1.48
N VAL A 45 -18.65 16.71 -0.29
CA VAL A 45 -17.97 16.19 0.91
C VAL A 45 -18.54 14.83 1.32
N VAL A 46 -19.86 14.62 1.23
CA VAL A 46 -20.47 13.28 1.44
C VAL A 46 -19.96 12.27 0.41
N ALA A 47 -19.79 12.65 -0.85
CA ALA A 47 -19.21 11.77 -1.86
C ALA A 47 -17.77 11.39 -1.52
N ALA A 48 -16.94 12.35 -1.07
CA ALA A 48 -15.59 12.10 -0.60
C ALA A 48 -15.58 11.21 0.67
N TRP A 49 -16.51 11.38 1.59
CA TRP A 49 -16.67 10.52 2.77
C TRP A 49 -17.03 9.07 2.40
N LYS A 50 -17.87 8.87 1.38
CA LYS A 50 -18.25 7.52 0.94
C LYS A 50 -17.13 6.83 0.15
N GLY A 51 -16.47 7.56 -0.75
CA GLY A 51 -15.51 7.01 -1.70
C GLY A 51 -14.04 7.12 -1.30
N GLY A 52 -13.71 8.00 -0.34
CA GLY A 52 -12.34 8.27 0.07
C GLY A 52 -11.72 7.18 0.94
N GLY A 53 -10.39 7.22 1.05
CA GLY A 53 -9.62 6.41 1.99
C GLY A 53 -9.78 6.89 3.44
N PRO A 54 -9.21 6.16 4.43
CA PRO A 54 -9.42 6.42 5.85
C PRO A 54 -9.20 7.87 6.30
N ALA A 55 -8.15 8.53 5.83
CA ALA A 55 -7.85 9.92 6.14
C ALA A 55 -8.85 10.86 5.47
N VAL A 56 -9.20 10.63 4.19
CA VAL A 56 -10.21 11.43 3.48
C VAL A 56 -11.57 11.33 4.17
N ARG A 57 -11.98 10.13 4.60
CA ARG A 57 -13.25 9.93 5.33
C ARG A 57 -13.26 10.70 6.63
N ARG A 58 -12.18 10.59 7.42
CA ARG A 58 -12.07 11.32 8.69
C ARG A 58 -12.13 12.84 8.49
N ALA A 59 -11.40 13.35 7.50
CA ALA A 59 -11.41 14.79 7.18
C ALA A 59 -12.78 15.26 6.68
N ALA A 60 -13.47 14.45 5.87
CA ALA A 60 -14.81 14.75 5.38
C ALA A 60 -15.85 14.73 6.52
N GLU A 61 -15.75 13.81 7.47
CA GLU A 61 -16.63 13.75 8.65
C GLU A 61 -16.50 15.01 9.51
N ILE A 62 -15.25 15.42 9.80
CA ILE A 62 -14.97 16.66 10.53
C ILE A 62 -15.63 17.85 9.81
N ALA A 63 -15.44 17.98 8.49
CA ALA A 63 -16.03 19.06 7.71
C ALA A 63 -17.57 19.02 7.68
N LEU A 64 -18.18 17.83 7.61
CA LEU A 64 -19.64 17.68 7.60
C LEU A 64 -20.30 18.04 8.94
N THR A 65 -19.62 17.77 10.05
CA THR A 65 -20.08 18.12 11.41
C THR A 65 -19.76 19.57 11.81
N GLY A 66 -18.97 20.28 10.99
CA GLY A 66 -18.54 21.66 11.22
C GLY A 66 -19.40 22.73 10.55
N ALA A 67 -18.85 23.94 10.53
CA ALA A 67 -19.44 25.10 9.86
C ALA A 67 -19.24 25.01 8.33
N ASP A 68 -19.96 25.84 7.57
CA ASP A 68 -19.81 25.88 6.11
C ASP A 68 -18.40 26.28 5.66
N SER A 69 -17.66 27.03 6.50
CA SER A 69 -16.24 27.30 6.28
C SER A 69 -15.37 26.05 6.30
N ASP A 70 -15.73 25.03 7.09
CA ASP A 70 -14.98 23.76 7.19
C ASP A 70 -15.22 22.91 5.94
N VAL A 71 -16.45 22.93 5.41
CA VAL A 71 -16.79 22.35 4.10
C VAL A 71 -15.97 22.99 2.99
N THR A 72 -15.90 24.33 2.95
CA THR A 72 -15.08 25.05 1.97
C THR A 72 -13.59 24.73 2.13
N ALA A 73 -13.06 24.72 3.37
CA ALA A 73 -11.66 24.42 3.63
C ALA A 73 -11.28 22.99 3.20
N PHE A 74 -12.16 22.02 3.46
CA PHE A 74 -11.98 20.65 3.00
C PHE A 74 -11.93 20.56 1.47
N LEU A 75 -12.91 21.15 0.78
CA LEU A 75 -12.96 21.11 -0.68
C LEU A 75 -11.81 21.87 -1.35
N THR A 76 -11.28 22.91 -0.69
CA THR A 76 -10.19 23.73 -1.23
C THR A 76 -8.82 23.05 -1.08
N ALA A 77 -8.57 22.39 0.06
CA ALA A 77 -7.24 21.80 0.35
C ALA A 77 -7.29 20.55 1.24
N GLY A 78 -8.27 20.43 2.13
CA GLY A 78 -8.31 19.30 3.08
C GLY A 78 -8.45 17.93 2.41
N GLN A 79 -9.21 17.84 1.32
CA GLN A 79 -9.40 16.59 0.59
C GLN A 79 -8.10 16.09 -0.05
N SER A 80 -7.33 16.96 -0.70
CA SER A 80 -6.08 16.58 -1.35
C SER A 80 -5.01 16.22 -0.33
N ALA A 81 -4.88 16.99 0.76
CA ALA A 81 -3.97 16.67 1.85
C ALA A 81 -4.29 15.31 2.52
N ALA A 82 -5.58 15.03 2.74
CA ALA A 82 -6.01 13.75 3.30
C ALA A 82 -5.78 12.58 2.31
N ALA A 83 -6.04 12.79 1.01
CA ALA A 83 -5.78 11.78 -0.01
C ALA A 83 -4.28 11.45 -0.14
N GLU A 84 -3.41 12.45 -0.01
CA GLU A 84 -1.96 12.27 0.02
C GLU A 84 -1.52 11.45 1.25
N ALA A 85 -2.13 11.68 2.42
CA ALA A 85 -1.88 10.88 3.61
C ALA A 85 -2.29 9.40 3.42
N ASP A 86 -3.47 9.16 2.82
CA ASP A 86 -3.92 7.80 2.48
C ASP A 86 -2.97 7.12 1.49
N LEU A 87 -2.48 7.86 0.49
CA LEU A 87 -1.58 7.36 -0.52
C LEU A 87 -0.21 6.94 0.08
N ARG A 88 0.36 7.78 0.95
CA ARG A 88 1.62 7.46 1.63
C ARG A 88 1.46 6.26 2.58
N ALA A 89 0.36 6.21 3.33
CA ALA A 89 0.07 5.06 4.19
C ALA A 89 -0.05 3.75 3.39
N ASN A 90 -0.66 3.78 2.22
CA ASN A 90 -0.72 2.62 1.32
C ASN A 90 0.68 2.19 0.87
N LEU A 91 1.54 3.12 0.47
CA LEU A 91 2.92 2.79 0.09
C LEU A 91 3.71 2.21 1.26
N GLU A 92 3.59 2.75 2.47
CA GLU A 92 4.23 2.20 3.66
C GLU A 92 3.79 0.76 3.95
N GLN A 93 2.49 0.46 3.80
CA GLN A 93 1.97 -0.89 3.94
C GLN A 93 2.56 -1.84 2.89
N VAL A 94 2.59 -1.42 1.62
CA VAL A 94 3.20 -2.20 0.52
C VAL A 94 4.67 -2.47 0.82
N MET A 95 5.42 -1.47 1.29
CA MET A 95 6.81 -1.63 1.67
C MET A 95 7.00 -2.65 2.81
N GLY A 96 6.08 -2.70 3.77
CA GLY A 96 6.14 -3.64 4.90
C GLY A 96 6.12 -5.12 4.52
N ILE A 97 5.49 -5.47 3.40
CA ILE A 97 5.40 -6.85 2.89
C ILE A 97 6.35 -7.14 1.72
N SER A 98 7.16 -6.16 1.33
CA SER A 98 7.97 -6.23 0.10
C SER A 98 9.45 -6.53 0.35
N GLY A 99 10.12 -6.96 -0.72
CA GLY A 99 11.57 -7.20 -0.73
C GLY A 99 12.42 -5.94 -0.56
N PRO A 100 13.73 -6.09 -0.33
CA PRO A 100 14.65 -4.97 -0.09
C PRO A 100 14.68 -3.91 -1.20
N GLY A 101 14.63 -4.33 -2.47
CA GLY A 101 14.64 -3.46 -3.63
C GLY A 101 13.38 -2.62 -3.72
N VAL A 102 12.20 -3.24 -3.56
CA VAL A 102 10.92 -2.50 -3.50
C VAL A 102 10.88 -1.55 -2.30
N ARG A 103 11.40 -1.97 -1.14
CA ARG A 103 11.49 -1.08 0.05
C ARG A 103 12.39 0.13 -0.22
N ALA A 104 13.55 -0.05 -0.82
CA ALA A 104 14.45 1.05 -1.16
C ALA A 104 13.83 2.01 -2.19
N ALA A 105 13.19 1.47 -3.24
CA ALA A 105 12.53 2.27 -4.25
C ALA A 105 11.29 3.01 -3.70
N GLY A 106 10.51 2.36 -2.85
CA GLY A 106 9.36 2.96 -2.16
C GLY A 106 9.78 4.08 -1.21
N ALA A 107 10.87 3.91 -0.45
CA ALA A 107 11.40 4.97 0.40
C ALA A 107 11.80 6.22 -0.41
N LYS A 108 12.38 6.04 -1.60
CA LYS A 108 12.67 7.15 -2.52
C LYS A 108 11.40 7.84 -3.01
N ALA A 109 10.35 7.09 -3.31
CA ALA A 109 9.06 7.67 -3.71
C ALA A 109 8.38 8.43 -2.56
N LEU A 110 8.44 7.92 -1.32
CA LEU A 110 7.92 8.60 -0.13
C LEU A 110 8.60 9.95 0.16
N ALA A 111 9.89 10.06 -0.15
CA ALA A 111 10.66 11.30 -0.02
C ALA A 111 10.31 12.36 -1.09
N GLY A 112 9.51 11.99 -2.10
CA GLY A 112 9.07 12.87 -3.18
C GLY A 112 7.67 13.46 -2.97
N SER A 113 7.08 13.90 -4.08
CA SER A 113 5.72 14.43 -4.16
C SER A 113 4.66 13.33 -4.10
N ALA A 114 3.41 13.71 -3.85
CA ALA A 114 2.27 12.78 -3.97
C ALA A 114 2.21 12.10 -5.36
N ALA A 115 2.60 12.81 -6.42
CA ALA A 115 2.67 12.27 -7.77
C ALA A 115 3.73 11.17 -7.90
N ASP A 116 4.88 11.30 -7.22
CA ASP A 116 5.94 10.29 -7.21
C ASP A 116 5.47 9.00 -6.50
N VAL A 117 4.78 9.15 -5.35
CA VAL A 117 4.17 8.04 -4.63
C VAL A 117 3.14 7.32 -5.50
N GLN A 118 2.26 8.08 -6.16
CA GLN A 118 1.23 7.53 -7.03
C GLN A 118 1.84 6.80 -8.24
N ALA A 119 2.82 7.41 -8.89
CA ALA A 119 3.52 6.81 -10.04
C ALA A 119 4.21 5.50 -9.65
N PHE A 120 4.80 5.47 -8.45
CA PHE A 120 5.41 4.25 -7.92
C PHE A 120 4.36 3.15 -7.70
N LEU A 121 3.24 3.47 -7.03
CA LEU A 121 2.15 2.53 -6.78
C LEU A 121 1.47 2.02 -8.07
N ASN A 122 1.40 2.84 -9.11
CA ASN A 122 0.76 2.47 -10.37
C ASN A 122 1.60 1.55 -11.27
N GLY A 123 2.92 1.47 -11.05
CA GLY A 123 3.79 0.65 -11.90
C GLY A 123 5.28 0.78 -11.65
N GLY A 124 5.74 1.80 -10.93
CA GLY A 124 7.16 1.97 -10.59
C GLY A 124 7.75 0.81 -9.77
N MET A 125 6.92 -0.01 -9.13
CA MET A 125 7.36 -1.20 -8.40
C MET A 125 7.88 -2.33 -9.31
N LYS A 126 7.45 -2.42 -10.57
CA LYS A 126 7.68 -3.60 -11.42
C LYS A 126 9.16 -3.99 -11.52
N LYS A 127 10.03 -3.02 -11.78
CA LYS A 127 11.48 -3.26 -11.89
C LYS A 127 12.10 -3.67 -10.55
N ALA A 128 11.67 -3.05 -9.45
CA ALA A 128 12.18 -3.36 -8.13
C ALA A 128 11.76 -4.77 -7.67
N VAL A 129 10.54 -5.21 -8.01
CA VAL A 129 10.08 -6.58 -7.78
C VAL A 129 10.92 -7.58 -8.58
N GLU A 130 11.18 -7.30 -9.86
CA GLU A 130 12.04 -8.15 -10.70
C GLU A 130 13.44 -8.30 -10.09
N ASP A 131 14.04 -7.19 -9.65
CA ASP A 131 15.37 -7.21 -9.03
C ASP A 131 15.38 -8.05 -7.76
N ASP A 132 14.37 -7.89 -6.90
CA ASP A 132 14.21 -8.71 -5.69
C ASP A 132 14.06 -10.20 -6.02
N GLN A 133 13.30 -10.54 -7.07
CA GLN A 133 13.15 -11.91 -7.53
C GLN A 133 14.47 -12.50 -8.04
N ARG A 134 15.25 -11.75 -8.82
CA ARG A 134 16.56 -12.20 -9.32
C ARG A 134 17.57 -12.38 -8.18
N VAL A 135 17.55 -11.50 -7.17
CA VAL A 135 18.35 -11.68 -5.95
C VAL A 135 17.95 -12.97 -5.23
N ARG A 136 16.65 -13.22 -5.05
CA ARG A 136 16.16 -14.45 -4.41
C ARG A 136 16.55 -15.70 -5.19
N LEU A 137 16.46 -15.66 -6.52
CA LEU A 137 16.92 -16.74 -7.38
C LEU A 137 18.41 -17.01 -7.19
N SER A 138 19.25 -15.98 -7.17
CA SER A 138 20.70 -16.11 -6.93
C SER A 138 21.01 -16.76 -5.58
N GLN A 139 20.26 -16.42 -4.53
CA GLN A 139 20.42 -17.03 -3.20
C GLN A 139 20.09 -18.52 -3.21
N ILE A 140 19.02 -18.92 -3.91
CA ILE A 140 18.65 -20.33 -4.11
C ILE A 140 19.74 -21.05 -4.92
N MET A 141 20.23 -20.42 -6.00
CA MET A 141 21.30 -20.98 -6.82
C MET A 141 22.60 -21.21 -6.02
N ALA A 142 22.96 -20.28 -5.13
CA ALA A 142 24.18 -20.39 -4.32
C ALA A 142 24.16 -21.60 -3.36
N THR A 143 22.98 -21.96 -2.84
CA THR A 143 22.81 -23.02 -1.83
C THR A 143 22.25 -24.32 -2.39
N GLY A 144 21.75 -24.32 -3.63
CA GLY A 144 21.14 -25.47 -4.28
C GLY A 144 22.12 -26.57 -4.71
N GLY A 145 21.58 -27.77 -4.90
CA GLY A 145 22.26 -28.89 -5.55
C GLY A 145 22.48 -28.66 -7.05
N PRO A 146 23.15 -29.59 -7.75
CA PRO A 146 23.49 -29.45 -9.17
C PRO A 146 22.28 -29.18 -10.07
N GLY A 147 21.17 -29.89 -9.89
CA GLY A 147 19.93 -29.72 -10.64
C GLY A 147 19.28 -28.37 -10.37
N VAL A 148 19.21 -27.96 -9.09
CA VAL A 148 18.72 -26.62 -8.72
C VAL A 148 19.57 -25.53 -9.36
N LYS A 149 20.90 -25.66 -9.34
CA LYS A 149 21.82 -24.70 -9.95
C LYS A 149 21.62 -24.58 -11.46
N ALA A 150 21.47 -25.71 -12.15
CA ALA A 150 21.21 -25.72 -13.58
C ALA A 150 19.86 -25.07 -13.92
N ALA A 151 18.80 -25.42 -13.19
CA ALA A 151 17.47 -24.84 -13.38
C ALA A 151 17.43 -23.34 -13.06
N ALA A 152 18.11 -22.92 -11.99
CA ALA A 152 18.23 -21.52 -11.60
C ALA A 152 19.00 -20.72 -12.68
N GLY A 153 20.13 -21.23 -13.16
CA GLY A 153 20.91 -20.59 -14.23
C GLY A 153 20.06 -20.37 -15.49
N LYS A 154 19.34 -21.39 -15.94
CA LYS A 154 18.42 -21.27 -17.08
C LYS A 154 17.33 -20.22 -16.86
N ALA A 155 16.80 -20.11 -15.65
CA ALA A 155 15.80 -19.10 -15.33
C ALA A 155 16.41 -17.68 -15.20
N MET A 156 17.64 -17.56 -14.70
CA MET A 156 18.36 -16.29 -14.62
C MET A 156 18.61 -15.70 -16.00
N ASP A 157 19.03 -16.53 -16.96
CA ASP A 157 19.31 -16.13 -18.34
C ASP A 157 18.04 -15.87 -19.17
N GLY A 158 16.86 -16.12 -18.59
CA GLY A 158 15.56 -15.98 -19.23
C GLY A 158 14.83 -14.67 -18.91
N THR A 159 13.54 -14.69 -19.19
CA THR A 159 12.59 -13.60 -18.93
C THR A 159 12.22 -13.51 -17.45
N VAL A 160 11.53 -12.43 -17.06
CA VAL A 160 10.97 -12.29 -15.70
C VAL A 160 9.98 -13.40 -15.37
N ASP A 161 9.25 -13.88 -16.37
CA ASP A 161 8.30 -14.99 -16.21
C ASP A 161 9.06 -16.30 -15.94
N ASP A 162 10.25 -16.49 -16.53
CA ASP A 162 11.12 -17.63 -16.24
C ASP A 162 11.63 -17.59 -14.80
N VAL A 163 12.08 -16.43 -14.33
CA VAL A 163 12.49 -16.20 -12.93
C VAL A 163 11.32 -16.51 -11.99
N THR A 164 10.14 -15.96 -12.26
CA THR A 164 8.94 -16.14 -11.43
C THR A 164 8.51 -17.61 -11.38
N ARG A 165 8.46 -18.28 -12.54
CA ARG A 165 8.13 -19.71 -12.62
C ARG A 165 9.13 -20.58 -11.88
N PHE A 166 10.43 -20.27 -11.97
CA PHE A 166 11.44 -20.99 -11.20
C PHE A 166 11.24 -20.81 -9.68
N LEU A 167 10.99 -19.58 -9.23
CA LEU A 167 10.76 -19.28 -7.82
C LEU A 167 9.48 -19.93 -7.27
N ASN A 168 8.44 -20.08 -8.08
CA ASN A 168 7.18 -20.66 -7.63
C ASN A 168 7.16 -22.19 -7.70
N GLU A 169 7.80 -22.78 -8.71
CA GLU A 169 7.66 -24.21 -9.01
C GLU A 169 9.01 -24.88 -9.30
N GLY A 170 9.79 -24.31 -10.21
CA GLY A 170 10.98 -24.97 -10.77
C GLY A 170 12.03 -25.37 -9.72
N GLN A 171 12.22 -24.54 -8.68
CA GLN A 171 13.17 -24.81 -7.61
C GLN A 171 12.80 -26.03 -6.74
N PHE A 172 11.52 -26.37 -6.63
CA PHE A 172 11.06 -27.49 -5.80
C PHE A 172 11.24 -28.79 -6.56
N LYS A 173 10.81 -28.81 -7.82
CA LYS A 173 11.05 -29.96 -8.71
C LYS A 173 12.54 -30.28 -8.83
N ALA A 174 13.37 -29.27 -9.06
CA ALA A 174 14.81 -29.49 -9.18
C ALA A 174 15.46 -30.02 -7.88
N ARG A 175 14.94 -29.63 -6.71
CA ARG A 175 15.36 -30.19 -5.42
C ARG A 175 14.95 -31.65 -5.26
N ASP A 176 13.73 -31.99 -5.63
CA ASP A 176 13.25 -33.38 -5.58
C ASP A 176 14.11 -34.28 -6.49
N ASP A 177 14.47 -33.80 -7.67
CA ASP A 177 15.34 -34.52 -8.60
C ASP A 177 16.77 -34.68 -8.02
N ASP A 178 17.33 -33.62 -7.42
CA ASP A 178 18.63 -33.67 -6.72
C ASP A 178 18.63 -34.65 -5.52
N ASP A 179 17.55 -34.66 -4.73
CA ASP A 179 17.39 -35.54 -3.57
C ASP A 179 17.32 -37.01 -4.01
N ARG A 180 16.59 -37.33 -5.08
CA ARG A 180 16.54 -38.70 -5.63
C ARG A 180 17.90 -39.17 -6.15
N VAL A 181 18.67 -38.29 -6.78
CA VAL A 181 20.06 -38.60 -7.19
C VAL A 181 20.92 -38.91 -5.98
N LYS A 182 20.87 -38.07 -4.94
CA LYS A 182 21.63 -38.28 -3.70
C LYS A 182 21.25 -39.59 -3.00
N LEU A 183 19.95 -39.91 -2.92
CA LEU A 183 19.47 -41.17 -2.36
C LEU A 183 20.03 -42.37 -3.14
N THR A 184 19.99 -42.32 -4.47
CA THR A 184 20.49 -43.41 -5.32
C THR A 184 22.00 -43.62 -5.15
N GLN A 185 22.77 -42.54 -4.95
CA GLN A 185 24.20 -42.64 -4.64
C GLN A 185 24.46 -43.34 -3.30
N LEU A 186 23.71 -42.99 -2.25
CA LEU A 186 23.80 -43.65 -0.94
C LEU A 186 23.36 -45.12 -1.01
N MET A 187 22.33 -45.42 -1.80
CA MET A 187 21.88 -46.80 -2.04
C MET A 187 22.99 -47.64 -2.70
N SER A 188 23.72 -47.07 -3.66
CA SER A 188 24.79 -47.76 -4.38
C SER A 188 25.99 -48.08 -3.47
N SER A 189 26.37 -47.14 -2.60
CA SER A 189 27.53 -47.29 -1.69
C SER A 189 27.21 -47.94 -0.34
N GLY A 190 25.93 -48.05 0.02
CA GLY A 190 25.47 -48.60 1.30
C GLY A 190 25.46 -50.12 1.39
N GLY A 191 25.38 -50.63 2.62
CA GLY A 191 25.17 -52.05 2.90
C GLY A 191 23.72 -52.50 2.69
N PRO A 192 23.39 -53.76 3.02
CA PRO A 192 22.06 -54.33 2.78
C PRO A 192 20.90 -53.53 3.40
N GLU A 193 21.06 -53.02 4.63
CA GLU A 193 20.00 -52.27 5.31
C GLU A 193 19.83 -50.87 4.70
N VAL A 194 20.92 -50.20 4.34
CA VAL A 194 20.85 -48.94 3.58
C VAL A 194 20.17 -49.15 2.24
N LYS A 195 20.50 -50.21 1.50
CA LYS A 195 19.87 -50.53 0.21
C LYS A 195 18.36 -50.74 0.34
N LYS A 196 17.95 -51.51 1.34
CA LYS A 196 16.53 -51.79 1.62
C LYS A 196 15.76 -50.52 1.98
N ALA A 197 16.29 -49.72 2.92
CA ALA A 197 15.63 -48.51 3.38
C ALA A 197 15.58 -47.42 2.29
N ALA A 198 16.67 -47.25 1.53
CA ALA A 198 16.72 -46.33 0.40
C ALA A 198 15.74 -46.73 -0.70
N GLY A 199 15.66 -48.03 -1.04
CA GLY A 199 14.70 -48.53 -2.03
C GLY A 199 13.25 -48.23 -1.65
N ALA A 200 12.88 -48.48 -0.40
CA ALA A 200 11.54 -48.17 0.11
C ALA A 200 11.22 -46.66 0.02
N ALA A 201 12.18 -45.79 0.34
CA ALA A 201 12.01 -44.35 0.22
C ALA A 201 11.94 -43.88 -1.24
N LEU A 202 12.68 -44.52 -2.16
CA LEU A 202 12.66 -44.19 -3.58
C LEU A 202 11.31 -44.51 -4.25
N ASP A 203 10.68 -45.61 -3.84
CA ASP A 203 9.35 -46.03 -4.29
C ASP A 203 8.22 -45.16 -3.71
N GLY A 204 8.54 -44.29 -2.74
CA GLY A 204 7.61 -43.37 -2.09
C GLY A 204 7.56 -41.96 -2.71
N THR A 205 7.06 -41.04 -1.89
CA THR A 205 6.89 -39.60 -2.18
C THR A 205 8.22 -38.84 -2.06
N PRO A 206 8.30 -37.59 -2.57
CA PRO A 206 9.45 -36.72 -2.31
C PRO A 206 9.74 -36.51 -0.82
N ASP A 207 8.72 -36.56 0.04
CA ASP A 207 8.91 -36.45 1.49
C ASP A 207 9.57 -37.70 2.08
N ASP A 208 9.23 -38.90 1.59
CA ASP A 208 9.89 -40.15 2.02
C ASP A 208 11.38 -40.15 1.67
N VAL A 209 11.72 -39.67 0.46
CA VAL A 209 13.12 -39.45 0.04
C VAL A 209 13.83 -38.49 0.98
N ARG A 210 13.21 -37.35 1.30
CA ARG A 210 13.79 -36.35 2.22
C ARG A 210 13.95 -36.87 3.64
N GLU A 211 12.98 -37.62 4.14
CA GLU A 211 13.04 -38.22 5.47
C GLU A 211 14.18 -39.23 5.56
N PHE A 212 14.33 -40.08 4.55
CA PHE A 212 15.47 -40.99 4.45
C PHE A 212 16.80 -40.23 4.45
N LEU A 213 16.93 -39.20 3.61
CA LEU A 213 18.15 -38.39 3.53
C LEU A 213 18.47 -37.62 4.83
N ARG A 214 17.45 -37.25 5.60
CA ARG A 214 17.60 -36.49 6.86
C ARG A 214 18.01 -37.40 8.02
N ALA A 215 17.34 -38.54 8.19
CA ALA A 215 17.48 -39.38 9.37
C ALA A 215 17.52 -40.89 9.07
N GLY A 216 16.85 -41.36 8.02
CA GLY A 216 16.78 -42.79 7.71
C GLY A 216 18.12 -43.41 7.34
N TRP A 217 18.98 -42.65 6.66
CA TRP A 217 20.31 -43.12 6.25
C TRP A 217 21.19 -43.49 7.45
N GLN A 218 21.23 -42.66 8.50
CA GLN A 218 22.05 -42.89 9.69
C GLN A 218 21.63 -44.16 10.42
N VAL A 219 20.32 -44.38 10.56
CA VAL A 219 19.75 -45.57 11.20
C VAL A 219 20.11 -46.83 10.41
N ALA A 220 19.92 -46.79 9.08
CA ALA A 220 20.23 -47.93 8.23
C ALA A 220 21.74 -48.24 8.21
N ALA A 221 22.59 -47.22 8.16
CA ALA A 221 24.04 -47.39 8.22
C ALA A 221 24.52 -47.97 9.56
N SER A 222 23.91 -47.57 10.69
CA SER A 222 24.20 -48.16 12.00
C SER A 222 23.89 -49.67 12.03
N ARG A 223 22.77 -50.08 11.43
CA ARG A 223 22.40 -51.50 11.35
C ARG A 223 23.34 -52.31 10.46
N ASP A 224 23.78 -51.73 9.34
CA ASP A 224 24.82 -52.34 8.51
C ASP A 224 26.10 -52.57 9.33
N GLN A 225 26.51 -51.59 10.14
CA GLN A 225 27.70 -51.70 10.99
C GLN A 225 27.54 -52.76 12.10
N GLU A 226 26.38 -52.80 12.77
CA GLU A 226 26.07 -53.84 13.77
C GLU A 226 26.09 -55.24 13.17
N THR A 227 25.57 -55.40 11.94
CA THR A 227 25.58 -56.68 11.24
C THR A 227 27.02 -57.14 10.92
N LEU A 228 27.92 -56.20 10.63
CA LEU A 228 29.33 -56.51 10.35
C LEU A 228 30.16 -56.82 11.61
N THR A 229 29.77 -56.35 12.79
CA THR A 229 30.53 -56.58 14.04
C THR A 229 30.07 -57.80 14.83
N VAL A 230 28.88 -58.33 14.53
CA VAL A 230 28.31 -59.53 15.17
C VAL A 230 28.58 -60.81 14.36
N ALA A 231 28.94 -60.70 13.08
CA ALA A 231 29.31 -61.82 12.19
C ALA A 231 30.80 -62.19 12.30
#